data_AF-A0A3G5FKK2-F1
#
_entry.id   AF-A0A3G5FKK2-F1
#
_cell.length_a   1.000
_cell.length_b   1.000
_cell.length_c   1.000
_cell.angle_alpha   90.00
_cell.angle_beta   90.00
_cell.angle_gamma   90.00
#
_symmetry.space_group_name_H-M   'P 1'
#
loop_
_entity.id
_entity.type
_entity.pdbx_description
1 polymer ?
#
loop_
_entity_poly.entity_id
_entity_poly.type
_entity_poly.pdbx_seq_one_letter_code
_entity_poly.pdbx_strand_id
1 'polypeptide(L)'
;MVKQKNRFKATIENQNYTIISKEDPKHLKMVTDLVNDQLKEIKKMSAEIDSEQAAILLAINAVSDQLKKQKELLDLKEENETLHKKASEVTELKERIQRIEEIEQEAKKVLKDQGNSEAQIHDHLQAQQILNEKRKQSIQKKATQG
;
A
#
# COMPACT_ATOMS: atom_id res chain seq x y z
N MET A 1 17.72 -18.04 8.95
CA MET A 1 19.14 -17.77 9.28
C MET A 1 19.22 -16.94 10.56
N VAL A 2 19.93 -17.39 11.58
CA VAL A 2 20.14 -16.60 12.81
C VAL A 2 21.16 -15.50 12.50
N LYS A 3 20.73 -14.23 12.45
CA LYS A 3 21.66 -13.09 12.35
C LYS A 3 22.62 -13.14 13.56
N GLN A 4 23.92 -13.34 13.32
CA GLN A 4 24.94 -13.29 14.36
C GLN A 4 24.98 -11.90 14.99
N LYS A 5 25.11 -11.85 16.32
CA LYS A 5 25.24 -10.58 17.05
C LYS A 5 26.68 -10.09 16.91
N ASN A 6 26.84 -8.86 16.44
CA ASN A 6 28.12 -8.18 16.32
C ASN A 6 28.41 -7.42 17.62
N ARG A 7 29.68 -7.40 18.03
CA ARG A 7 30.18 -6.52 19.09
C ARG A 7 30.76 -5.27 18.45
N PHE A 8 30.34 -4.10 18.92
CA PHE A 8 30.80 -2.81 18.43
C PHE A 8 31.31 -1.97 19.61
N LYS A 9 32.51 -1.40 19.47
CA LYS A 9 33.06 -0.48 20.48
C LYS A 9 32.67 0.94 20.10
N ALA A 10 32.01 1.63 21.00
CA ALA A 10 31.53 2.99 20.83
C ALA A 10 32.15 3.90 21.89
N THR A 11 32.38 5.17 21.55
CA THR A 11 32.75 6.20 22.53
C THR A 11 31.63 7.24 22.54
N ILE A 12 30.96 7.39 23.68
CA ILE A 12 29.85 8.33 23.89
C ILE A 12 30.25 9.22 25.05
N GLU A 13 30.27 10.55 24.88
CA GLU A 13 30.64 11.50 25.95
C GLU A 13 31.97 11.16 26.64
N ASN A 14 33.00 10.81 25.85
CA ASN A 14 34.32 10.37 26.32
C ASN A 14 34.33 9.06 27.14
N GLN A 15 33.21 8.35 27.22
CA GLN A 15 33.11 7.05 27.87
C GLN A 15 33.04 5.93 26.82
N ASN A 16 33.75 4.83 27.09
CA ASN A 16 33.84 3.69 26.17
C ASN A 16 32.79 2.63 26.51
N TYR A 17 32.00 2.24 25.51
CA TYR A 17 30.96 1.23 25.60
C TYR A 17 31.19 0.09 24.60
N THR A 18 30.70 -1.10 24.94
CA THR A 18 30.62 -2.22 23.99
C THR A 18 29.15 -2.55 23.76
N ILE A 19 28.67 -2.28 22.55
CA ILE A 19 27.29 -2.49 22.12
C ILE A 19 27.20 -3.86 21.41
N ILE A 20 26.23 -4.67 21.80
CA ILE A 20 25.94 -5.96 21.15
C ILE A 20 24.64 -5.80 20.34
N SER A 21 24.73 -5.85 19.01
CA SER A 21 23.58 -5.66 18.13
C SER A 21 23.58 -6.62 16.95
N LYS A 22 22.41 -6.84 16.34
CA LYS A 22 22.26 -7.54 15.06
C LYS A 22 22.42 -6.61 13.85
N GLU A 23 22.46 -5.30 14.10
CA GLU A 23 22.70 -4.29 13.08
C GLU A 23 24.17 -4.27 12.63
N ASP A 24 24.41 -3.69 11.46
CA ASP A 24 25.75 -3.59 10.91
C ASP A 24 26.56 -2.48 11.62
N PRO A 25 27.90 -2.58 11.61
CA PRO A 25 28.75 -1.58 12.25
C PRO A 25 28.59 -0.15 11.72
N LYS A 26 28.18 0.05 10.45
CA LYS A 26 27.99 1.41 9.91
C LYS A 26 26.74 2.05 10.52
N HIS A 27 25.65 1.28 10.64
CA HIS A 27 24.46 1.74 11.35
C HIS A 27 24.78 2.14 12.80
N LEU A 28 25.49 1.29 13.54
CA LEU A 28 25.87 1.58 14.92
C LEU A 28 26.79 2.80 15.05
N LYS A 29 27.70 3.00 14.09
CA LYS A 29 28.51 4.20 14.02
C LYS A 29 27.63 5.45 13.84
N MET A 30 26.70 5.44 12.89
CA MET A 30 25.78 6.56 12.67
C MET A 30 24.94 6.87 13.92
N VAL A 31 24.44 5.84 14.61
CA VAL A 31 23.70 6.02 15.87
C VAL A 31 24.59 6.66 16.94
N THR A 32 25.83 6.21 17.08
CA THR A 32 26.78 6.74 18.07
C THR A 32 27.14 8.20 17.78
N ASP A 33 27.39 8.52 16.51
CA ASP A 33 27.71 9.89 16.06
C ASP A 33 26.52 10.83 16.36
N LEU A 34 25.30 10.40 16.01
CA LEU A 34 24.07 11.18 16.28
C LEU A 34 23.82 11.39 17.78
N VAL A 35 24.02 10.36 18.60
CA VAL A 35 23.88 10.46 20.06
C VAL A 35 24.85 11.50 20.63
N ASN A 36 26.12 11.48 20.21
CA ASN A 36 27.10 12.47 20.64
C ASN A 36 26.73 13.89 20.20
N ASP A 37 26.23 14.06 18.96
CA ASP A 37 25.80 15.36 18.45
C ASP A 37 24.62 15.91 19.25
N GLN A 38 23.62 15.08 19.56
CA GLN A 38 22.46 15.49 20.36
C GLN A 38 22.84 15.79 21.82
N LEU A 39 23.72 15.00 22.43
CA LEU A 39 24.23 15.31 23.79
C LEU A 39 24.98 16.64 23.82
N LYS A 40 25.79 16.91 22.80
CA LYS A 40 26.50 18.19 22.64
C LYS A 40 25.54 19.35 22.47
N GLU A 41 24.44 19.17 21.74
CA GLU A 41 23.39 20.20 21.57
C GLU A 41 22.67 20.48 22.89
N ILE A 42 22.24 19.44 23.61
CA ILE A 42 21.58 19.56 24.93
C ILE A 42 22.49 20.32 25.91
N LYS A 43 23.77 19.97 25.98
CA LYS A 43 24.75 20.65 26.85
C LYS A 43 25.05 22.10 26.44
N LYS A 44 24.85 22.47 25.17
CA LYS A 44 24.96 23.87 24.74
C LYS A 44 23.77 24.72 25.18
N MET A 45 22.59 24.10 25.35
CA MET A 45 21.38 24.82 25.77
C MET A 45 21.41 25.20 27.25
N SER A 46 22.14 24.46 28.08
CA SER A 46 22.35 24.78 29.49
C SER A 46 23.73 24.35 29.95
N ALA A 47 24.55 25.31 30.41
CA ALA A 47 25.89 25.03 30.92
C ALA A 47 25.91 24.32 32.28
N GLU A 48 24.79 24.33 33.01
CA GLU A 48 24.66 23.73 34.34
C GLU A 48 24.14 22.29 34.31
N ILE A 49 23.76 21.77 33.13
CA ILE A 49 23.24 20.42 33.01
C ILE A 49 24.37 19.40 33.17
N ASP A 50 24.19 18.45 34.08
CA ASP A 50 25.13 17.34 34.20
C ASP A 50 24.94 16.31 33.07
N SER A 51 25.91 15.40 32.93
CA SER A 51 25.86 14.37 31.87
C SER A 51 24.70 13.38 32.05
N GLU A 52 24.24 13.14 33.27
CA GLU A 52 23.14 12.21 33.55
C GLU A 52 21.80 12.82 33.12
N GLN A 53 21.55 14.07 33.52
CA GLN A 53 20.40 14.87 33.10
C GLN A 53 20.36 15.02 31.57
N ALA A 54 21.50 15.30 30.93
CA ALA A 54 21.57 15.38 29.48
C ALA A 54 21.22 14.04 28.80
N ALA A 55 21.69 12.91 29.34
CA ALA A 55 21.35 11.58 28.84
C ALA A 55 19.87 11.23 29.06
N ILE A 56 19.27 11.64 30.18
CA ILE A 56 17.84 11.47 30.45
C ILE A 56 17.00 12.29 29.46
N LEU A 57 17.35 13.56 29.22
CA LEU A 57 16.66 14.40 28.24
C LEU A 57 16.76 13.82 26.82
N LEU A 58 17.94 13.32 26.44
CA LEU A 58 18.13 12.62 25.18
C LEU A 58 17.20 11.41 25.07
N ALA A 59 17.12 10.58 26.12
CA ALA A 59 16.27 9.40 26.14
C ALA A 59 14.78 9.77 26.02
N ILE A 60 14.32 10.80 26.73
CA ILE A 60 12.94 11.30 26.64
C ILE A 60 12.64 11.78 25.21
N ASN A 61 13.54 12.55 24.62
CA ASN A 61 13.38 13.05 23.25
C ASN A 61 13.33 11.89 22.24
N ALA A 62 14.23 10.92 22.37
CA ALA A 62 14.27 9.75 21.50
C ALA A 62 13.00 8.90 21.61
N VAL A 63 12.47 8.68 22.82
CA VAL A 63 11.21 7.95 23.03
C VAL A 63 10.02 8.74 22.48
N SER A 64 9.99 10.06 22.67
CA SER A 64 8.96 10.95 22.10
C SER A 64 8.93 10.85 20.57
N ASP A 65 10.10 10.92 19.93
CA ASP A 65 10.21 10.80 18.47
C ASP A 65 9.86 9.39 17.99
N GLN A 66 10.22 8.35 18.73
CA GLN A 66 9.80 6.98 18.44
C GLN A 66 8.28 6.84 18.45
N LEU A 67 7.60 7.40 19.46
CA LEU A 67 6.13 7.36 19.54
C LEU A 67 5.47 8.13 18.39
N LYS A 68 6.00 9.30 18.02
CA LYS A 68 5.52 10.06 16.85
C LYS A 68 5.67 9.27 15.56
N LYS A 69 6.86 8.70 15.31
CA LYS A 69 7.13 7.87 14.13
C LYS A 69 6.27 6.60 14.10
N GLN A 70 6.00 5.99 15.25
CA GLN A 70 5.13 4.83 15.34
C GLN A 70 3.69 5.20 14.98
N LYS A 71 3.19 6.35 15.44
CA LYS A 71 1.87 6.85 15.07
C LYS A 71 1.78 7.08 13.56
N GLU A 72 2.72 7.83 12.99
CA GLU A 72 2.77 8.10 11.54
C GLU A 72 2.80 6.80 10.72
N LEU A 73 3.57 5.80 11.16
CA LEU A 73 3.64 4.49 10.52
C LEU A 73 2.31 3.74 10.57
N LEU A 74 1.56 3.85 11.67
CA LEU A 74 0.21 3.27 11.77
C LEU A 74 -0.77 3.98 10.84
N ASP A 75 -0.76 5.31 10.83
CA ASP A 75 -1.63 6.12 9.97
C ASP A 75 -1.36 5.81 8.48
N LEU A 76 -0.08 5.73 8.07
CA LEU A 76 0.31 5.36 6.71
C LEU A 76 -0.12 3.94 6.33
N LYS A 77 -0.09 2.99 7.28
CA LYS A 77 -0.56 1.62 7.01
C LYS A 77 -2.06 1.57 6.78
N GLU A 78 -2.83 2.30 7.57
CA GLU A 78 -4.29 2.38 7.40
C GLU A 78 -4.67 3.02 6.05
N GLU A 79 -3.98 4.08 5.66
CA GLU A 79 -4.15 4.69 4.35
C GLU A 79 -3.79 3.71 3.23
N ASN A 80 -2.67 3.00 3.36
CA ASN A 80 -2.21 2.03 2.37
C ASN A 80 -3.22 0.86 2.20
N GLU A 81 -3.76 0.34 3.30
CA GLU A 81 -4.82 -0.67 3.27
C GLU A 81 -6.09 -0.17 2.57
N THR A 82 -6.47 1.08 2.84
CA THR A 82 -7.64 1.71 2.19
C THR A 82 -7.42 1.89 0.70
N LEU A 83 -6.23 2.34 0.29
CA LEU A 83 -5.85 2.47 -1.12
C LEU A 83 -5.83 1.11 -1.83
N HIS A 84 -5.33 0.07 -1.17
CA HIS A 84 -5.37 -1.30 -1.72
C HIS A 84 -6.80 -1.80 -1.96
N LYS A 85 -7.73 -1.56 -1.04
CA LYS A 85 -9.15 -1.91 -1.22
C LYS A 85 -9.77 -1.16 -2.41
N LYS A 86 -9.53 0.15 -2.51
CA LYS A 86 -10.01 0.94 -3.65
C LYS A 86 -9.41 0.46 -4.97
N ALA A 87 -8.14 0.07 -4.98
CA ALA A 87 -7.49 -0.46 -6.18
C ALA A 87 -8.10 -1.80 -6.64
N SER A 88 -8.46 -2.69 -5.70
CA SER A 88 -9.17 -3.93 -6.06
C SER A 88 -10.56 -3.66 -6.60
N GLU A 89 -11.32 -2.73 -5.99
CA GLU A 89 -12.65 -2.32 -6.47
C GLU A 89 -12.58 -1.75 -7.89
N VAL A 90 -11.58 -0.90 -8.17
CA VAL A 90 -11.36 -0.35 -9.51
C VAL A 90 -11.06 -1.45 -10.53
N THR A 91 -10.33 -2.48 -10.13
CA THR A 91 -10.02 -3.62 -11.01
C THR A 91 -11.29 -4.41 -11.34
N GLU A 92 -12.12 -4.70 -10.34
CA GLU A 92 -13.41 -5.39 -10.53
C GLU A 92 -14.36 -4.58 -11.42
N LEU A 93 -14.44 -3.26 -11.22
CA LEU A 93 -15.27 -2.38 -12.04
C LEU A 93 -14.78 -2.36 -13.50
N LYS A 94 -13.47 -2.34 -13.74
CA LYS A 94 -12.92 -2.43 -15.10
C LYS A 94 -13.30 -3.73 -15.79
N GLU A 95 -13.19 -4.87 -15.10
CA GLU A 95 -13.62 -6.16 -15.65
C GLU A 95 -15.12 -6.18 -15.96
N ARG A 96 -15.94 -5.55 -15.10
CA ARG A 96 -17.38 -5.44 -15.34
C ARG A 96 -17.70 -4.60 -16.57
N ILE A 97 -17.01 -3.47 -16.76
CA ILE A 97 -17.16 -2.63 -17.95
C ILE A 97 -16.77 -3.42 -19.19
N GLN A 98 -15.65 -4.14 -19.17
CA GLN A 98 -15.22 -4.96 -20.29
C GLN A 98 -16.25 -6.03 -20.67
N ARG A 99 -16.86 -6.72 -19.69
CA ARG A 99 -17.95 -7.68 -19.95
C ARG A 99 -19.18 -7.01 -20.58
N ILE A 100 -19.51 -5.80 -20.15
CA ILE A 100 -20.63 -5.03 -20.71
C ILE A 100 -20.35 -4.68 -22.17
N GLU A 101 -19.15 -4.18 -22.47
CA GLU A 101 -18.71 -3.86 -23.82
C GLU A 101 -18.75 -5.09 -24.73
N GLU A 102 -18.29 -6.25 -24.27
CA GLU A 102 -18.35 -7.51 -25.01
C GLU A 102 -19.79 -7.90 -25.37
N ILE A 103 -20.72 -7.78 -24.42
CA ILE A 103 -22.15 -8.09 -24.62
C ILE A 103 -22.79 -7.11 -25.61
N GLU A 104 -22.46 -5.81 -25.53
CA GLU A 104 -22.93 -4.82 -26.50
C GLU A 104 -22.40 -5.10 -27.92
N GLN A 105 -21.13 -5.50 -28.05
CA GLN A 105 -20.56 -5.86 -29.34
C GLN A 105 -21.21 -7.12 -29.91
N GLU A 106 -21.50 -8.13 -29.09
CA GLU A 106 -22.21 -9.33 -29.52
C GLU A 106 -23.63 -8.99 -29.99
N ALA A 107 -24.37 -8.19 -29.24
CA ALA A 107 -25.71 -7.76 -29.62
C ALA A 107 -25.71 -6.94 -30.93
N LYS A 108 -24.71 -6.07 -31.16
CA LYS A 108 -24.53 -5.37 -32.45
C LYS A 108 -24.33 -6.34 -33.62
N LYS A 109 -23.55 -7.41 -33.42
CA LYS A 109 -23.37 -8.46 -34.44
C LYS A 109 -24.70 -9.16 -34.75
N VAL A 110 -25.49 -9.49 -33.73
CA VAL A 110 -26.82 -10.08 -33.91
C VAL A 110 -27.73 -9.20 -34.76
N LEU A 111 -27.79 -7.90 -34.46
CA LEU A 111 -28.63 -6.95 -35.21
C LEU A 111 -28.17 -6.84 -36.67
N LYS A 112 -26.85 -6.83 -36.90
CA LYS A 112 -26.27 -6.85 -38.24
C LYS A 112 -26.64 -8.11 -39.02
N ASP A 113 -26.55 -9.29 -38.40
CA ASP A 113 -26.94 -10.57 -39.00
C ASP A 113 -28.43 -10.62 -39.38
N GLN A 114 -29.27 -9.90 -38.63
CA GLN A 114 -30.72 -9.78 -38.87
C GLN A 114 -31.08 -8.69 -39.90
N GLY A 115 -30.08 -8.05 -40.53
CA GLY A 115 -30.29 -7.00 -41.52
C GLY A 115 -30.60 -5.62 -40.93
N ASN A 116 -30.55 -5.46 -39.60
CA ASN A 116 -30.82 -4.20 -38.91
C ASN A 116 -29.52 -3.52 -38.47
N SER A 117 -28.77 -3.00 -39.45
CA SER A 117 -27.43 -2.43 -39.20
C SER A 117 -27.43 -1.00 -38.61
N GLU A 118 -28.57 -0.31 -38.63
CA GLU A 118 -28.70 1.08 -38.14
C GLU A 118 -29.19 1.16 -36.68
N ALA A 119 -29.59 0.05 -36.07
CA ALA A 119 -30.09 0.03 -34.70
C ALA A 119 -28.99 0.37 -33.68
N GLN A 120 -29.19 1.46 -32.94
CA GLN A 120 -28.28 1.90 -31.88
C GLN A 120 -28.65 1.23 -30.55
N ILE A 121 -27.69 0.51 -29.96
CA ILE A 121 -27.81 -0.04 -28.60
C ILE A 121 -27.45 1.06 -27.61
N HIS A 122 -28.39 1.44 -26.76
CA HIS A 122 -28.25 2.56 -25.84
C HIS A 122 -27.78 2.15 -24.45
N ASP A 123 -28.03 0.91 -24.04
CA ASP A 123 -27.63 0.37 -22.75
C ASP A 123 -27.45 -1.15 -22.81
N HIS A 124 -26.69 -1.67 -21.86
CA HIS A 124 -26.39 -3.09 -21.67
C HIS A 124 -27.65 -3.95 -21.52
N LEU A 125 -28.71 -3.45 -20.86
CA LEU A 125 -29.94 -4.22 -20.70
C LEU A 125 -30.60 -4.51 -22.05
N GLN A 126 -30.58 -3.54 -22.96
CA GLN A 126 -31.07 -3.69 -24.32
C GLN A 126 -30.23 -4.72 -25.08
N ALA A 127 -28.90 -4.68 -24.95
CA ALA A 127 -28.01 -5.68 -25.52
C ALA A 127 -28.37 -7.10 -25.03
N GLN A 128 -28.55 -7.26 -23.72
CA GLN A 128 -28.89 -8.55 -23.11
C GLN A 128 -30.26 -9.08 -23.57
N GLN A 129 -31.25 -8.19 -23.74
CA GLN A 129 -32.58 -8.56 -24.28
C GLN A 129 -32.47 -9.11 -25.71
N ILE A 130 -31.71 -8.44 -26.58
CA ILE A 130 -31.49 -8.90 -27.97
C ILE A 130 -30.87 -10.30 -28.01
N LEU A 131 -29.85 -10.54 -27.17
CA LEU A 131 -29.22 -11.86 -27.08
C LEU A 131 -30.18 -12.93 -26.56
N ASN A 132 -31.00 -12.60 -25.57
CA ASN A 132 -32.01 -13.50 -25.03
C ASN A 132 -33.09 -13.85 -26.08
N GLU A 133 -33.52 -12.88 -26.88
CA GLU A 133 -34.46 -13.10 -27.98
C GLU A 133 -33.87 -14.02 -29.05
N LYS A 134 -32.62 -13.77 -29.49
CA LYS A 134 -31.91 -14.66 -30.43
C LYS A 134 -31.85 -16.08 -29.90
N ARG A 135 -31.50 -16.25 -28.61
CA ARG A 135 -31.44 -17.56 -27.96
C ARG A 135 -32.81 -18.23 -27.94
N LYS A 136 -33.88 -17.51 -27.58
CA LYS A 136 -35.27 -18.02 -27.58
C LYS A 136 -35.69 -18.49 -28.99
N GLN A 137 -35.41 -17.70 -30.03
CA GLN A 137 -35.67 -18.09 -31.42
C GLN A 137 -34.91 -19.35 -31.82
N SER A 138 -33.65 -19.49 -31.42
CA SER A 138 -32.86 -20.70 -31.71
C SER A 138 -33.42 -21.95 -31.03
N ILE A 139 -33.94 -21.81 -29.80
CA ILE A 139 -34.55 -22.91 -29.05
C ILE A 139 -35.87 -23.33 -29.72
N GLN A 140 -36.70 -22.36 -30.11
CA GLN A 140 -37.96 -22.63 -30.81
C GLN A 140 -37.73 -23.31 -32.16
N LYS A 141 -36.73 -22.88 -32.94
CA LYS A 141 -36.34 -23.54 -34.20
C LYS A 141 -35.87 -24.98 -33.98
N LYS A 142 -35.09 -25.24 -32.92
CA LYS A 142 -34.66 -26.61 -32.59
C LYS A 142 -35.83 -27.50 -32.15
N ALA A 143 -36.77 -26.96 -31.39
CA ALA A 143 -37.95 -27.70 -30.91
C ALA A 143 -38.99 -28.00 -31.99
N THR A 144 -38.96 -27.29 -33.12
CA THR A 144 -39.87 -27.51 -34.27
C THR A 144 -39.27 -28.40 -35.36
N GLN A 145 -37.98 -28.73 -35.27
CA GLN A 145 -37.25 -29.57 -36.23
C GLN A 145 -36.92 -30.97 -35.70
N GLY A 146 -37.26 -31.28 -34.45
CA GLY A 146 -37.16 -32.62 -33.84
C GLY A 146 -38.55 -33.18 -33.55
#